data_AF-A0A1Q3H080-F1
#
_entry.id   AF-A0A1Q3H080-F1
#
_cell.length_a   1.000
_cell.length_b   1.000
_cell.length_c   1.000
_cell.angle_alpha   90.00
_cell.angle_beta   90.00
_cell.angle_gamma   90.00
#
_symmetry.space_group_name_H-M   'P 1'
#
loop_
_entity.id
_entity.type
_entity.pdbx_description
1 polymer ?
#
loop_
_entity_poly.entity_id
_entity_poly.type
_entity_poly.pdbx_seq_one_letter_code
_entity_poly.pdbx_strand_id
1 'polypeptide(L)'
;MQKVFKYSSPRRLEATLTNIPIILLLLIFYVFFPKTYFPNATQGWVVYTAGAFFILPIVWHYIAFLNYRLEVASDRFIVHKLLSKTELEFTDFKGYSIGLNITLLHRENVKRDLDIDEDIASQEDLEAFIIQQFELIQENEQKNKQLGDILNNPDFGETPKERQRNFKRSSRVARRLTIFSILTFYHSFFFIRPDSVAIVFWASFFVVLWGVFRKKGLVGLGFPDDLNLYISYLPALFVSTGFISIRAMFLYNLLDYQAIWPYAIPIILGLGLLSYIAARKNLRLITAAQRNQQLFMILIFSLAMGYYTVATINCMFDKTKLTEQRVIVVKTEETDYSYDAIIKLKDAKEIRLNIGQNLYRSMKRGDSLSIYVQQGLLGVPWVRSADKIIGQ
;
A
#
# COMPACT_ATOMS: atom_id res chain seq x y z
N MET A 1 -13.24 -28.67 -27.50
CA MET A 1 -11.95 -28.00 -27.77
C MET A 1 -10.98 -28.50 -26.71
N GLN A 2 -9.88 -29.19 -27.06
CA GLN A 2 -8.86 -29.55 -26.07
C GLN A 2 -7.73 -28.53 -26.11
N LYS A 3 -7.63 -27.68 -25.10
CA LYS A 3 -6.62 -26.62 -25.03
C LYS A 3 -6.17 -26.36 -23.60
N VAL A 4 -4.91 -25.98 -23.44
CA VAL A 4 -4.30 -25.64 -22.15
C VAL A 4 -4.00 -24.16 -22.09
N PHE A 5 -4.69 -23.47 -21.20
CA PHE A 5 -4.51 -22.06 -20.93
C PHE A 5 -3.58 -21.86 -19.73
N LYS A 6 -2.70 -20.86 -19.85
CA LYS A 6 -1.72 -20.49 -18.83
C LYS A 6 -1.72 -18.97 -18.70
N TYR A 7 -1.30 -18.43 -17.56
CA TYR A 7 -1.03 -16.99 -17.50
C TYR A 7 -0.07 -16.56 -18.61
N SER A 8 -0.40 -15.46 -19.28
CA SER A 8 0.43 -14.89 -20.34
C SER A 8 1.82 -14.51 -19.82
N SER A 9 2.84 -14.57 -20.68
CA SER A 9 4.21 -14.19 -20.32
C SER A 9 4.31 -12.78 -19.70
N PRO A 10 3.62 -11.74 -20.20
CA PRO A 10 3.61 -10.42 -19.57
C PRO A 10 3.04 -10.43 -18.15
N ARG A 11 1.98 -11.22 -17.90
CA ARG A 11 1.37 -11.32 -16.59
C ARG A 11 2.26 -12.06 -15.60
N ARG A 12 2.92 -13.14 -16.04
CA ARG A 12 3.95 -13.84 -15.25
C ARG A 12 5.10 -12.90 -14.90
N LEU A 13 5.58 -12.11 -15.86
CA LEU A 13 6.62 -11.11 -15.61
C LEU A 13 6.17 -10.05 -14.61
N GLU A 14 4.95 -9.50 -14.74
CA GLU A 14 4.40 -8.52 -13.79
C GLU A 14 4.31 -9.09 -12.37
N ALA A 15 3.78 -10.32 -12.21
CA ALA A 15 3.70 -10.99 -10.92
C ALA A 15 5.10 -11.30 -10.35
N THR A 16 6.06 -11.65 -11.20
CA THR A 16 7.46 -11.90 -10.83
C THR A 16 8.14 -10.63 -10.34
N LEU A 17 8.04 -9.54 -11.10
CA LEU A 17 8.58 -8.22 -10.73
C LEU A 17 7.91 -7.64 -9.47
N THR A 18 6.70 -8.07 -9.14
CA THR A 18 6.02 -7.67 -7.90
C THR A 18 6.45 -8.51 -6.71
N ASN A 19 6.28 -9.83 -6.83
CA ASN A 19 6.42 -10.74 -5.69
C ASN A 19 7.89 -10.99 -5.34
N ILE A 20 8.80 -11.09 -6.32
CA ILE A 20 10.22 -11.36 -6.02
C ILE A 20 10.83 -10.26 -5.15
N PRO A 21 10.70 -8.95 -5.47
CA PRO A 21 11.23 -7.91 -4.59
C PRO A 21 10.59 -7.90 -3.21
N ILE A 22 9.28 -8.20 -3.10
CA ILE A 22 8.60 -8.33 -1.80
C ILE A 22 9.15 -9.52 -1.00
N ILE A 23 9.34 -10.67 -1.65
CA ILE A 23 9.91 -11.87 -1.02
C ILE A 23 11.36 -11.60 -0.59
N LEU A 24 12.18 -11.02 -1.48
CA LEU A 24 13.56 -10.64 -1.17
C LEU A 24 13.64 -9.61 -0.06
N LEU A 25 12.75 -8.62 -0.04
CA LEU A 25 12.58 -7.68 1.06
C LEU A 25 12.35 -8.42 2.36
N LEU A 26 11.32 -9.25 2.39
CA LEU A 26 10.96 -9.95 3.60
C LEU A 26 12.09 -10.86 4.05
N LEU A 27 12.83 -11.50 3.12
CA LEU A 27 14.03 -12.29 3.42
C LEU A 27 15.21 -11.45 3.92
N ILE A 28 15.45 -10.26 3.38
CA ILE A 28 16.49 -9.34 3.87
C ILE A 28 16.11 -8.87 5.28
N PHE A 29 14.88 -8.42 5.47
CA PHE A 29 14.37 -8.04 6.78
C PHE A 29 14.50 -9.22 7.75
N TYR A 30 14.08 -10.40 7.32
CA TYR A 30 14.20 -11.64 8.06
C TYR A 30 15.63 -11.94 8.51
N VAL A 31 16.63 -11.82 7.63
CA VAL A 31 18.03 -12.16 7.93
C VAL A 31 18.72 -11.08 8.77
N PHE A 32 18.49 -9.80 8.46
CA PHE A 32 19.26 -8.70 9.04
C PHE A 32 18.58 -8.06 10.26
N PHE A 33 17.25 -8.08 10.34
CA PHE A 33 16.51 -7.45 11.43
C PHE A 33 16.78 -8.13 12.79
N PRO A 34 16.75 -9.47 12.93
CA PRO A 34 16.97 -10.11 14.22
C PRO A 34 18.38 -9.88 14.74
N LYS A 35 19.38 -9.93 13.84
CA LYS A 35 20.78 -9.72 14.22
C LYS A 35 21.06 -8.30 14.72
N THR A 36 20.32 -7.31 14.21
CA THR A 36 20.51 -5.91 14.56
C THR A 36 19.74 -5.51 15.82
N TYR A 37 18.53 -6.06 16.01
CA TYR A 37 17.60 -5.60 17.03
C TYR A 37 17.37 -6.60 18.18
N PHE A 38 17.63 -7.89 17.98
CA PHE A 38 17.43 -8.95 18.98
C PHE A 38 18.71 -9.77 19.20
N PRO A 39 19.69 -9.23 19.95
CA PRO A 39 20.99 -9.90 20.15
C PRO A 39 20.88 -11.22 20.94
N ASN A 40 19.78 -11.43 21.67
CA ASN A 40 19.52 -12.70 22.36
C ASN A 40 19.09 -13.77 21.36
N ALA A 41 19.83 -14.88 21.32
CA ALA A 41 19.61 -15.99 20.38
C ALA A 41 18.17 -16.53 20.42
N THR A 42 17.57 -16.65 21.61
CA THR A 42 16.19 -17.12 21.80
C THR A 42 15.15 -16.17 21.18
N GLN A 43 15.32 -14.85 21.33
CA GLN A 43 14.45 -13.85 20.72
C GLN A 43 14.64 -13.83 19.19
N GLY A 44 15.87 -13.99 18.72
CA GLY A 44 16.17 -14.13 17.29
C GLY A 44 15.40 -15.29 16.65
N TRP A 45 15.42 -16.48 17.25
CA TRP A 45 14.67 -17.66 16.75
C TRP A 45 13.17 -17.46 16.69
N VAL A 46 12.56 -16.75 17.64
CA VAL A 46 11.12 -16.42 17.59
C VAL A 46 10.81 -15.51 16.40
N VAL A 47 11.62 -14.46 16.18
CA VAL A 47 11.45 -13.55 15.04
C VAL A 47 11.67 -14.28 13.70
N TYR A 48 12.66 -15.18 13.65
CA TYR A 48 12.86 -16.06 12.49
C TYR A 48 11.66 -17.01 12.29
N THR A 49 11.09 -17.59 13.34
CA THR A 49 9.95 -18.49 13.15
C THR A 49 8.73 -17.72 12.65
N ALA A 50 8.46 -16.56 13.25
CA ALA A 50 7.37 -15.67 12.84
C ALA A 50 7.55 -15.14 11.41
N GLY A 51 8.73 -14.66 11.06
CA GLY A 51 9.00 -14.13 9.72
C GLY A 51 8.88 -15.20 8.63
N ALA A 52 9.33 -16.44 8.88
CA ALA A 52 9.14 -17.54 7.95
C ALA A 52 7.65 -17.85 7.74
N PHE A 53 6.86 -17.79 8.81
CA PHE A 53 5.41 -17.96 8.75
C PHE A 53 4.72 -16.90 7.88
N PHE A 54 5.27 -15.68 7.78
CA PHE A 54 4.76 -14.64 6.87
C PHE A 54 5.28 -14.78 5.43
N ILE A 55 6.53 -15.19 5.24
CA ILE A 55 7.17 -15.29 3.92
C ILE A 55 6.68 -16.51 3.14
N LEU A 56 6.61 -17.67 3.80
CA LEU A 56 6.29 -18.93 3.15
C LEU A 56 4.93 -18.91 2.43
N PRO A 57 3.84 -18.35 2.99
CA PRO A 57 2.57 -18.22 2.27
C PRO A 57 2.66 -17.35 1.01
N ILE A 58 3.46 -16.28 1.03
CA ILE A 58 3.64 -15.39 -0.13
C ILE A 58 4.42 -16.11 -1.23
N VAL A 59 5.53 -16.77 -0.86
CA VAL A 59 6.32 -17.60 -1.78
C VAL A 59 5.44 -18.72 -2.34
N TRP A 60 4.67 -19.38 -1.49
CA TRP A 60 3.73 -20.43 -1.87
C TRP A 60 2.70 -19.93 -2.88
N HIS A 61 2.02 -18.82 -2.59
CA HIS A 61 1.04 -18.23 -3.51
C HIS A 61 1.67 -17.82 -4.84
N TYR A 62 2.90 -17.29 -4.83
CA TYR A 62 3.62 -16.95 -6.05
C TYR A 62 3.98 -18.19 -6.88
N ILE A 63 4.51 -19.25 -6.26
CA ILE A 63 4.79 -20.52 -6.94
C ILE A 63 3.50 -21.16 -7.45
N ALA A 64 2.42 -21.12 -6.66
CA ALA A 64 1.11 -21.62 -7.07
C ALA A 64 0.56 -20.86 -8.28
N PHE A 65 0.73 -19.55 -8.31
CA PHE A 65 0.38 -18.70 -9.45
C PHE A 65 1.17 -19.07 -10.71
N LEU A 66 2.49 -19.31 -10.61
CA LEU A 66 3.32 -19.71 -11.76
C LEU A 66 2.94 -21.09 -12.33
N ASN A 67 2.48 -21.99 -11.46
CA ASN A 67 2.10 -23.35 -11.82
C ASN A 67 0.63 -23.50 -12.19
N TYR A 68 -0.17 -22.44 -12.10
CA TYR A 68 -1.58 -22.48 -12.49
C TYR A 68 -1.71 -22.79 -13.99
N ARG A 69 -2.53 -23.80 -14.32
CA ARG A 69 -2.94 -24.13 -15.70
C ARG A 69 -4.41 -24.50 -15.71
N LEU A 70 -5.15 -23.99 -16.68
CA LEU A 70 -6.53 -24.35 -16.94
C LEU A 70 -6.59 -25.11 -18.25
N GLU A 71 -6.84 -26.42 -18.19
CA GLU A 71 -7.11 -27.23 -19.38
C GLU A 71 -8.63 -27.31 -19.59
N VAL A 72 -9.06 -27.01 -20.81
CA VAL A 72 -10.44 -27.19 -21.24
C VAL A 72 -10.49 -28.46 -22.05
N ALA A 73 -11.22 -29.46 -21.57
CA ALA A 73 -11.50 -30.69 -22.31
C ALA A 73 -12.85 -30.58 -23.04
N SER A 74 -13.34 -31.68 -23.61
CA SER A 74 -14.64 -31.73 -24.30
C SER A 74 -15.84 -31.46 -23.37
N ASP A 75 -15.73 -31.85 -22.11
CA ASP A 75 -16.83 -31.99 -21.16
C ASP A 75 -16.50 -31.50 -19.75
N ARG A 76 -15.26 -31.06 -19.51
CA ARG A 76 -14.78 -30.65 -18.18
C ARG A 76 -13.68 -29.59 -18.24
N PHE A 77 -13.56 -28.84 -17.15
CA PHE A 77 -12.41 -28.02 -16.83
C PHE A 77 -11.46 -28.80 -15.92
N ILE A 78 -10.17 -28.76 -16.25
CA ILE A 78 -9.13 -29.37 -15.43
C ILE A 78 -8.20 -28.25 -14.95
N VAL A 79 -8.29 -27.95 -13.65
CA VAL A 79 -7.50 -26.92 -13.00
C VAL A 79 -6.29 -27.57 -12.35
N HIS A 80 -5.11 -27.26 -12.87
CA HIS A 80 -3.84 -27.63 -12.27
C HIS A 80 -3.37 -26.50 -11.36
N LYS A 81 -3.31 -26.78 -10.05
CA LYS A 81 -2.64 -25.95 -9.05
C LYS A 81 -1.33 -26.63 -8.65
N LEU A 82 -0.55 -26.00 -7.77
CA LEU A 82 0.77 -26.50 -7.36
C LEU A 82 0.78 -27.94 -6.87
N LEU A 83 -0.15 -28.31 -5.98
CA LEU A 83 -0.26 -29.66 -5.40
C LEU A 83 -1.62 -30.32 -5.64
N SER A 84 -2.51 -29.69 -6.41
CA SER A 84 -3.84 -30.24 -6.62
C SER A 84 -4.21 -30.18 -8.09
N LYS A 85 -4.84 -31.25 -8.56
CA LYS A 85 -5.55 -31.29 -9.83
C LYS A 85 -7.03 -31.39 -9.49
N THR A 86 -7.82 -30.45 -9.97
CA THR A 86 -9.27 -30.45 -9.75
C THR A 86 -9.94 -30.55 -11.11
N GLU A 87 -10.76 -31.58 -11.29
CA GLU A 87 -11.56 -31.79 -12.48
C GLU A 87 -12.99 -31.37 -12.13
N LEU A 88 -13.59 -30.52 -12.96
CA LEU A 88 -14.94 -29.98 -12.79
C LEU A 88 -15.70 -30.21 -14.09
N GLU A 89 -16.76 -31.00 -14.06
CA GLU A 89 -17.55 -31.30 -15.25
C GLU A 89 -18.39 -30.08 -15.64
N PHE A 90 -18.68 -29.91 -16.92
CA PHE A 90 -19.52 -28.78 -17.36
C PHE A 90 -20.93 -28.84 -16.75
N THR A 91 -21.41 -30.04 -16.45
CA THR A 91 -22.69 -30.28 -15.76
C THR A 91 -22.71 -29.80 -14.31
N ASP A 92 -21.55 -29.66 -13.67
CA ASP A 92 -21.43 -29.19 -12.28
C ASP A 92 -21.71 -27.68 -12.17
N PHE A 93 -21.56 -26.95 -13.26
CA PHE A 93 -21.79 -25.51 -13.28
C PHE A 93 -23.25 -25.20 -13.56
N LYS A 94 -23.82 -24.33 -12.74
CA LYS A 94 -25.13 -23.75 -13.00
C LYS A 94 -25.04 -22.75 -14.15
N GLY A 95 -23.92 -22.05 -14.26
CA GLY A 95 -23.70 -20.96 -15.21
C GLY A 95 -22.46 -20.13 -14.86
N TYR A 96 -22.37 -18.92 -15.40
CA TYR A 96 -21.21 -18.03 -15.21
C TYR A 96 -21.60 -16.62 -14.78
N SER A 97 -20.67 -15.91 -14.14
CA SER A 97 -20.80 -14.49 -13.79
C SER A 97 -19.60 -13.71 -14.33
N ILE A 98 -19.86 -12.50 -14.84
CA ILE A 98 -18.83 -11.61 -15.39
C ILE A 98 -18.52 -10.51 -14.37
N GLY A 99 -17.27 -10.45 -13.90
CA GLY A 99 -16.74 -9.35 -13.12
C GLY A 99 -15.45 -8.80 -13.73
N LEU A 100 -14.43 -8.58 -12.89
CA LEU A 100 -13.04 -8.45 -13.36
C LEU A 100 -12.53 -9.79 -13.92
N ASN A 101 -12.95 -10.88 -13.29
CA ASN A 101 -12.71 -12.25 -13.69
C ASN A 101 -14.02 -12.89 -14.18
N ILE A 102 -13.93 -14.02 -14.89
CA ILE A 102 -15.09 -14.85 -15.22
C ILE A 102 -15.19 -15.93 -14.14
N THR A 103 -16.26 -15.91 -13.35
CA THR A 103 -16.48 -16.91 -12.30
C THR A 103 -17.54 -17.90 -12.79
N LEU A 104 -17.18 -19.17 -12.90
CA LEU A 104 -18.14 -20.25 -13.17
C LEU A 104 -18.71 -20.72 -11.84
N LEU A 105 -20.03 -20.64 -11.70
CA LEU A 105 -20.73 -20.90 -10.46
C LEU A 105 -21.13 -22.36 -10.38
N HIS A 106 -20.64 -23.04 -9.36
CA HIS A 106 -20.95 -24.44 -9.12
C HIS A 106 -22.37 -24.58 -8.56
N ARG A 107 -23.12 -25.57 -9.05
CA ARG A 107 -24.55 -25.72 -8.73
C ARG A 107 -24.83 -25.92 -7.23
N GLU A 108 -24.02 -26.73 -6.57
CA GLU A 108 -24.27 -27.14 -5.17
C GLU A 108 -23.28 -26.56 -4.14
N ASN A 109 -22.12 -26.04 -4.55
CA ASN A 109 -21.06 -25.69 -3.61
C ASN A 109 -20.23 -24.49 -4.06
N VAL A 110 -20.51 -23.33 -3.48
CA VAL A 110 -19.79 -22.05 -3.72
C VAL A 110 -18.27 -22.19 -3.54
N LYS A 111 -17.78 -23.10 -2.70
CA LYS A 111 -16.33 -23.32 -2.52
C LYS A 111 -15.66 -23.97 -3.74
N ARG A 112 -16.44 -24.50 -4.67
CA ARG A 112 -15.99 -25.11 -5.93
C ARG A 112 -16.20 -24.19 -7.14
N ASP A 113 -16.60 -22.94 -6.92
CA ASP A 113 -16.66 -21.96 -7.99
C ASP A 113 -15.28 -21.81 -8.64
N LEU A 114 -15.27 -21.76 -9.97
CA LEU A 114 -14.04 -21.63 -10.74
C LEU A 114 -13.89 -20.18 -11.18
N ASP A 115 -13.04 -19.44 -10.46
CA ASP A 115 -12.66 -18.10 -10.86
C ASP A 115 -11.54 -18.14 -11.91
N ILE A 116 -11.84 -17.62 -13.10
CA ILE A 116 -10.95 -17.57 -14.25
C ILE A 116 -10.50 -16.13 -14.42
N ASP A 117 -9.23 -15.88 -14.11
CA ASP A 117 -8.62 -14.56 -14.26
C ASP A 117 -8.78 -14.02 -15.69
N GLU A 118 -8.99 -12.71 -15.82
CA GLU A 118 -9.15 -12.01 -17.11
C GLU A 118 -8.05 -12.37 -18.13
N ASP A 119 -6.81 -12.46 -17.66
CA ASP A 119 -5.64 -12.75 -18.51
C ASP A 119 -5.67 -14.16 -19.09
N ILE A 120 -6.44 -15.08 -18.49
CA ILE A 120 -6.68 -16.45 -18.98
C ILE A 120 -7.95 -16.47 -19.83
N ALA A 121 -9.04 -15.86 -19.34
CA ALA A 121 -10.31 -15.77 -20.05
C ALA A 121 -10.19 -15.10 -21.43
N SER A 122 -9.34 -14.08 -21.55
CA SER A 122 -9.12 -13.35 -22.81
C SER A 122 -8.28 -14.09 -23.86
N GLN A 123 -7.78 -15.29 -23.55
CA GLN A 123 -6.98 -16.08 -24.49
C GLN A 123 -7.86 -16.95 -25.39
N GLU A 124 -7.50 -16.99 -26.67
CA GLU A 124 -7.97 -17.94 -27.69
C GLU A 124 -9.47 -18.30 -27.59
N ASP A 125 -10.31 -17.27 -27.48
CA ASP A 125 -11.77 -17.37 -27.47
C ASP A 125 -12.37 -18.13 -26.26
N LEU A 126 -11.61 -18.34 -25.18
CA LEU A 126 -12.11 -18.99 -23.97
C LEU A 126 -13.34 -18.25 -23.39
N GLU A 127 -13.30 -16.92 -23.35
CA GLU A 127 -14.44 -16.09 -22.96
C GLU A 127 -15.66 -16.37 -23.85
N ALA A 128 -15.49 -16.43 -25.18
CA ALA A 128 -16.59 -16.72 -26.09
C ALA A 128 -17.14 -18.15 -25.91
N PHE A 129 -16.25 -19.12 -25.69
CA PHE A 129 -16.61 -20.51 -25.38
C PHE A 129 -17.46 -20.59 -24.10
N ILE A 130 -17.05 -19.91 -23.02
CA ILE A 130 -17.81 -19.89 -21.77
C ILE A 130 -19.18 -19.24 -21.97
N ILE A 131 -19.23 -18.09 -22.66
CA ILE A 131 -20.49 -17.38 -22.94
C ILE A 131 -21.46 -18.24 -23.76
N GLN A 132 -20.94 -19.06 -24.68
CA GLN A 132 -21.75 -19.95 -25.51
C GLN A 132 -22.23 -21.18 -24.74
N GLN A 133 -21.41 -21.73 -23.85
CA GLN A 133 -21.66 -23.02 -23.19
C GLN A 133 -22.50 -22.90 -21.91
N PHE A 134 -22.41 -21.76 -21.21
CA PHE A 134 -23.01 -21.57 -19.89
C PHE A 134 -24.02 -20.43 -19.89
N GLU A 135 -25.05 -20.52 -19.05
CA GLU A 135 -26.00 -19.42 -18.86
C GLU A 135 -25.40 -18.34 -17.95
N LEU A 136 -25.66 -17.07 -18.25
CA LEU A 136 -25.23 -15.96 -17.39
C LEU A 136 -26.09 -15.95 -16.12
N ILE A 137 -25.48 -16.24 -14.98
CA ILE A 137 -26.14 -16.19 -13.68
C ILE A 137 -25.84 -14.87 -13.01
N GLN A 138 -26.91 -14.16 -12.70
CA GLN A 138 -26.86 -12.91 -11.99
C GLN A 138 -26.86 -13.13 -10.46
N GLU A 139 -25.85 -13.82 -9.93
CA GLU A 139 -25.86 -14.22 -8.51
C GLU A 139 -25.70 -13.05 -7.53
N ASN A 140 -25.06 -11.98 -7.98
CA ASN A 140 -24.78 -10.82 -7.15
C ASN A 140 -25.46 -9.58 -7.75
N GLU A 141 -26.74 -9.39 -7.44
CA GLU A 141 -27.58 -8.30 -7.95
C GLU A 141 -26.87 -6.95 -7.84
N GLN A 142 -26.13 -6.73 -6.75
CA GLN A 142 -25.33 -5.52 -6.54
C GLN A 142 -24.17 -5.39 -7.55
N LYS A 143 -23.42 -6.45 -7.82
CA LYS A 143 -22.34 -6.41 -8.83
C LYS A 143 -22.90 -6.24 -10.24
N ASN A 144 -23.99 -6.91 -10.56
CA ASN A 144 -24.62 -6.79 -11.88
C ASN A 144 -25.17 -5.39 -12.09
N LYS A 145 -25.76 -4.80 -11.04
CA LYS A 145 -26.18 -3.41 -11.04
C LYS A 145 -24.99 -2.48 -11.26
N GLN A 146 -23.89 -2.65 -10.52
CA GLN A 146 -22.67 -1.84 -10.72
C GLN A 146 -22.06 -2.02 -12.11
N LEU A 147 -21.99 -3.25 -12.62
CA LEU A 147 -21.49 -3.53 -13.96
C LEU A 147 -22.40 -2.90 -15.01
N GLY A 148 -23.72 -3.03 -14.84
CA GLY A 148 -24.72 -2.35 -15.65
C GLY A 148 -24.54 -0.84 -15.62
N ASP A 149 -24.35 -0.24 -14.44
CA ASP A 149 -24.08 1.18 -14.27
C ASP A 149 -22.80 1.59 -15.02
N ILE A 150 -21.74 0.78 -14.95
CA ILE A 150 -20.49 1.02 -15.68
C ILE A 150 -20.71 0.90 -17.20
N LEU A 151 -21.39 -0.13 -17.67
CA LEU A 151 -21.63 -0.38 -19.09
C LEU A 151 -22.65 0.58 -19.70
N ASN A 152 -23.53 1.17 -18.89
CA ASN A 152 -24.56 2.12 -19.33
C ASN A 152 -24.13 3.58 -19.19
N ASN A 153 -23.06 3.88 -18.44
CA ASN A 153 -22.61 5.25 -18.25
C ASN A 153 -21.79 5.78 -19.46
N PRO A 154 -22.28 6.81 -20.18
CA PRO A 154 -21.59 7.38 -21.34
C PRO A 154 -20.29 8.11 -20.99
N ASP A 155 -20.05 8.48 -19.72
CA ASP A 155 -18.79 9.09 -19.31
C ASP A 155 -17.57 8.14 -19.48
N PHE A 156 -17.81 6.83 -19.56
CA PHE A 156 -16.77 5.80 -19.60
C PHE A 156 -16.41 5.32 -21.01
N GLY A 157 -17.10 5.79 -22.05
CA GLY A 157 -16.89 5.43 -23.45
C GLY A 157 -18.16 5.55 -24.29
N GLU A 158 -18.01 5.60 -25.62
CA GLU A 158 -19.16 5.76 -26.53
C GLU A 158 -19.98 4.47 -26.62
N THR A 159 -19.30 3.33 -26.75
CA THR A 159 -19.93 2.00 -26.90
C THR A 159 -19.78 1.14 -25.65
N PRO A 160 -20.70 0.18 -25.38
CA PRO A 160 -20.56 -0.75 -24.25
C PRO A 160 -19.23 -1.53 -24.25
N LYS A 161 -18.77 -1.96 -25.44
CA LYS A 161 -17.47 -2.63 -25.62
C LYS A 161 -16.31 -1.72 -25.22
N GLU A 162 -16.37 -0.45 -25.59
CA GLU A 162 -15.35 0.54 -25.21
C GLU A 162 -15.35 0.80 -23.70
N ARG A 163 -16.52 0.93 -23.07
CA ARG A 163 -16.67 1.10 -21.62
C ARG A 163 -16.07 -0.08 -20.85
N GLN A 164 -16.36 -1.31 -21.28
CA GLN A 164 -15.78 -2.52 -20.71
C GLN A 164 -14.24 -2.54 -20.86
N ARG A 165 -13.73 -2.18 -22.04
CA ARG A 165 -12.28 -2.08 -22.28
C ARG A 165 -11.62 -1.01 -21.40
N ASN A 166 -12.28 0.13 -21.19
CA ASN A 166 -11.80 1.21 -20.33
C ASN A 166 -11.81 0.80 -18.86
N PHE A 167 -12.82 0.06 -18.40
CA PHE A 167 -12.87 -0.55 -17.07
C PHE A 167 -11.68 -1.49 -16.86
N LYS A 168 -11.52 -2.51 -17.71
CA LYS A 168 -10.39 -3.47 -17.69
C LYS A 168 -9.02 -2.76 -17.73
N ARG A 169 -8.85 -1.76 -18.60
CA ARG A 169 -7.61 -0.95 -18.66
C ARG A 169 -7.35 -0.20 -17.37
N SER A 170 -8.37 0.37 -16.74
CA SER A 170 -8.23 1.15 -15.51
C SER A 170 -7.85 0.27 -14.32
N SER A 171 -8.34 -0.98 -14.29
CA SER A 171 -7.97 -1.99 -13.29
C SER A 171 -6.48 -2.33 -13.39
N ARG A 172 -6.00 -2.63 -14.61
CA ARG A 172 -4.58 -2.90 -14.86
C ARG A 172 -3.67 -1.73 -14.47
N VAL A 173 -4.09 -0.49 -14.76
CA VAL A 173 -3.34 0.71 -14.36
C VAL A 173 -3.29 0.84 -12.83
N ALA A 174 -4.41 0.63 -12.13
CA ALA A 174 -4.47 0.66 -10.66
C ALA A 174 -3.47 -0.30 -10.03
N ARG A 175 -3.50 -1.55 -10.50
CA ARG A 175 -2.63 -2.63 -10.04
C ARG A 175 -1.17 -2.26 -10.24
N ARG A 176 -0.81 -1.79 -11.45
CA ARG A 176 0.56 -1.35 -11.76
C ARG A 176 1.01 -0.18 -10.90
N LEU A 177 0.15 0.81 -10.65
CA LEU A 177 0.45 1.93 -9.76
C LEU A 177 0.70 1.47 -8.33
N THR A 178 -0.12 0.56 -7.81
CA THR A 178 0.07 -0.02 -6.47
C THR A 178 1.39 -0.77 -6.39
N ILE A 179 1.69 -1.64 -7.36
CA ILE A 179 2.96 -2.36 -7.44
C ILE A 179 4.14 -1.38 -7.47
N PHE A 180 4.10 -0.39 -8.35
CA PHE A 180 5.14 0.62 -8.46
C PHE A 180 5.34 1.40 -7.15
N SER A 181 4.25 1.74 -6.46
CA SER A 181 4.31 2.43 -5.16
C SER A 181 4.99 1.56 -4.11
N ILE A 182 4.64 0.27 -4.04
CA ILE A 182 5.27 -0.70 -3.11
C ILE A 182 6.75 -0.88 -3.42
N LEU A 183 7.12 -1.03 -4.70
CA LEU A 183 8.52 -1.17 -5.11
C LEU A 183 9.32 0.09 -4.77
N THR A 184 8.74 1.26 -5.00
CA THR A 184 9.36 2.55 -4.65
C THR A 184 9.52 2.68 -3.13
N PHE A 185 8.50 2.29 -2.35
CA PHE A 185 8.56 2.26 -0.88
C PHE A 185 9.70 1.38 -0.40
N TYR A 186 9.79 0.18 -0.95
CA TYR A 186 10.84 -0.76 -0.63
C TYR A 186 12.23 -0.18 -0.95
N HIS A 187 12.43 0.25 -2.18
CA HIS A 187 13.72 0.78 -2.62
C HIS A 187 14.16 1.97 -1.76
N SER A 188 13.21 2.81 -1.39
CA SER A 188 13.41 4.01 -0.59
C SER A 188 13.76 3.72 0.87
N PHE A 189 13.13 2.71 1.47
CA PHE A 189 13.34 2.36 2.86
C PHE A 189 14.74 1.76 3.10
N PHE A 190 15.25 0.95 2.15
CA PHE A 190 16.50 0.21 2.33
C PHE A 190 17.73 0.84 1.68
N PHE A 191 17.58 1.42 0.49
CA PHE A 191 18.74 1.80 -0.33
C PHE A 191 18.94 3.31 -0.40
N ILE A 192 17.86 4.10 -0.34
CA ILE A 192 17.95 5.52 -0.63
C ILE A 192 17.90 6.36 0.66
N ARG A 193 19.08 6.79 1.13
CA ARG A 193 19.22 7.90 2.09
C ARG A 193 18.89 9.31 1.56
N PRO A 194 18.91 9.64 0.25
CA PRO A 194 18.63 11.01 -0.12
C PRO A 194 17.19 11.44 0.08
N ASP A 195 17.10 12.70 0.47
CA ASP A 195 15.89 13.49 0.60
C ASP A 195 15.09 13.59 -0.71
N SER A 196 15.74 13.36 -1.86
CA SER A 196 15.10 13.33 -3.19
C SER A 196 13.95 12.32 -3.30
N VAL A 197 13.92 11.30 -2.46
CA VAL A 197 12.84 10.30 -2.43
C VAL A 197 11.52 10.89 -1.99
N ALA A 198 11.53 11.79 -1.00
CA ALA A 198 10.30 12.42 -0.52
C ALA A 198 9.57 13.13 -1.66
N ILE A 199 10.34 13.74 -2.58
CA ILE A 199 9.82 14.39 -3.79
C ILE A 199 9.14 13.38 -4.73
N VAL A 200 9.71 12.19 -4.90
CA VAL A 200 9.10 11.13 -5.74
C VAL A 200 7.75 10.69 -5.16
N PHE A 201 7.64 10.56 -3.84
CA PHE A 201 6.36 10.20 -3.20
C PHE A 201 5.33 11.33 -3.19
N TRP A 202 5.77 12.58 -3.11
CA TRP A 202 4.87 13.72 -3.34
C TRP A 202 4.32 13.68 -4.76
N ALA A 203 5.20 13.48 -5.76
CA ALA A 203 4.79 13.37 -7.15
C ALA A 203 3.85 12.17 -7.38
N SER A 204 4.12 11.00 -6.78
CA SER A 204 3.25 9.83 -6.90
C SER A 204 1.85 10.09 -6.36
N PHE A 205 1.72 10.78 -5.22
CA PHE A 205 0.43 11.18 -4.66
C PHE A 205 -0.39 12.00 -5.67
N PHE A 206 0.20 13.02 -6.30
CA PHE A 206 -0.48 13.84 -7.30
C PHE A 206 -0.80 13.07 -8.58
N VAL A 207 0.09 12.18 -9.03
CA VAL A 207 -0.16 11.30 -10.20
C VAL A 207 -1.35 10.38 -9.94
N VAL A 208 -1.47 9.84 -8.73
CA VAL A 208 -2.60 8.99 -8.34
C VAL A 208 -3.91 9.79 -8.36
N LEU A 209 -3.94 10.98 -7.75
CA LEU A 209 -5.13 11.85 -7.77
C LEU A 209 -5.52 12.27 -9.19
N TRP A 210 -4.53 12.61 -10.02
CA TRP A 210 -4.75 12.91 -11.43
C TRP A 210 -5.35 11.70 -12.17
N GLY A 211 -4.87 10.49 -11.89
CA GLY A 211 -5.44 9.25 -12.39
C GLY A 211 -6.92 9.09 -12.03
N VAL A 212 -7.27 9.27 -10.75
CA VAL A 212 -8.66 9.19 -10.27
C VAL A 212 -9.54 10.23 -10.97
N PHE A 213 -9.09 11.48 -11.05
CA PHE A 213 -9.79 12.56 -11.73
C PHE A 213 -10.05 12.25 -13.22
N ARG A 214 -9.03 11.78 -13.94
CA ARG A 214 -9.11 11.44 -15.38
C ARG A 214 -10.05 10.29 -15.67
N LYS A 215 -10.25 9.37 -14.72
CA LYS A 215 -11.11 8.19 -14.87
C LYS A 215 -12.58 8.45 -14.61
N LYS A 216 -12.97 9.71 -14.35
CA LYS A 216 -14.36 10.20 -14.33
C LYS A 216 -15.32 9.38 -13.44
N GLY A 217 -14.84 8.70 -12.41
CA GLY A 217 -15.67 7.91 -11.50
C GLY A 217 -15.54 6.39 -11.63
N LEU A 218 -14.89 5.91 -12.69
CA LEU A 218 -14.58 4.49 -12.92
C LEU A 218 -13.59 3.92 -11.88
N VAL A 219 -12.85 4.82 -11.25
CA VAL A 219 -11.87 4.55 -10.20
C VAL A 219 -12.23 5.40 -8.98
N GLY A 220 -12.07 4.80 -7.80
CA GLY A 220 -12.32 5.44 -6.52
C GLY A 220 -11.13 5.40 -5.56
N LEU A 221 -11.37 5.95 -4.38
CA LEU A 221 -10.46 5.95 -3.21
C LEU A 221 -11.05 5.17 -2.04
N GLY A 222 -12.05 4.31 -2.28
CA GLY A 222 -12.59 3.41 -1.26
C GLY A 222 -11.69 2.19 -1.06
N PHE A 223 -11.93 1.40 -0.01
CA PHE A 223 -11.24 0.11 0.11
C PHE A 223 -11.69 -0.85 -0.99
N PRO A 224 -10.79 -1.72 -1.47
CA PRO A 224 -11.20 -2.90 -2.22
C PRO A 224 -12.17 -3.70 -1.36
N ASP A 225 -13.33 -4.03 -1.91
CA ASP A 225 -14.36 -4.83 -1.26
C ASP A 225 -14.85 -5.83 -2.30
N ASP A 226 -15.10 -7.07 -1.87
CA ASP A 226 -15.58 -8.14 -2.73
C ASP A 226 -16.91 -7.78 -3.39
N LEU A 227 -17.72 -6.91 -2.77
CA LEU A 227 -19.00 -6.41 -3.31
C LEU A 227 -18.88 -5.13 -4.15
N ASN A 228 -17.67 -4.58 -4.30
CA ASN A 228 -17.43 -3.32 -5.01
C ASN A 228 -16.58 -3.55 -6.27
N LEU A 229 -17.22 -3.47 -7.44
CA LEU A 229 -16.51 -3.55 -8.72
C LEU A 229 -15.69 -2.29 -9.05
N TYR A 230 -15.92 -1.16 -8.36
CA TYR A 230 -15.14 0.05 -8.61
C TYR A 230 -13.69 -0.14 -8.17
N ILE A 231 -12.78 0.11 -9.11
CA ILE A 231 -11.34 -0.08 -8.91
C ILE A 231 -10.81 0.96 -7.91
N SER A 232 -10.06 0.51 -6.91
CA SER A 232 -9.47 1.39 -5.91
C SER A 232 -8.03 1.77 -6.22
N TYR A 233 -7.73 3.08 -6.18
CA TYR A 233 -6.36 3.61 -6.18
C TYR A 233 -5.85 3.89 -4.74
N LEU A 234 -6.67 3.56 -3.73
CA LEU A 234 -6.35 3.78 -2.32
C LEU A 234 -5.03 3.13 -1.89
N PRO A 235 -4.69 1.89 -2.30
CA PRO A 235 -3.43 1.28 -1.88
C PRO A 235 -2.19 2.08 -2.32
N ALA A 236 -2.20 2.66 -3.54
CA ALA A 236 -1.11 3.49 -4.03
C ALA A 236 -0.97 4.80 -3.23
N LEU A 237 -2.11 5.43 -2.88
CA LEU A 237 -2.11 6.59 -1.98
C LEU A 237 -1.60 6.22 -0.59
N PHE A 238 -2.07 5.11 -0.04
CA PHE A 238 -1.68 4.65 1.29
C PHE A 238 -0.18 4.46 1.41
N VAL A 239 0.44 3.82 0.42
CA VAL A 239 1.89 3.63 0.38
C VAL A 239 2.62 4.98 0.31
N SER A 240 2.14 5.91 -0.52
CA SER A 240 2.80 7.21 -0.70
C SER A 240 2.71 8.08 0.56
N THR A 241 1.52 8.20 1.14
CA THR A 241 1.30 8.95 2.39
C THR A 241 1.96 8.29 3.58
N GLY A 242 1.86 6.96 3.68
CA GLY A 242 2.48 6.16 4.73
C GLY A 242 3.99 6.32 4.74
N PHE A 243 4.66 6.28 3.58
CA PHE A 243 6.10 6.51 3.47
C PHE A 243 6.52 7.85 4.06
N ILE A 244 5.89 8.93 3.61
CA ILE A 244 6.23 10.30 4.05
C ILE A 244 6.00 10.43 5.55
N SER A 245 4.91 9.85 6.05
CA SER A 245 4.54 9.90 7.46
C SER A 245 5.55 9.15 8.34
N ILE A 246 5.84 7.89 8.00
CA ILE A 246 6.83 7.07 8.70
C ILE A 246 8.20 7.75 8.65
N ARG A 247 8.65 8.18 7.47
CA ARG A 247 9.94 8.88 7.32
C ARG A 247 10.02 10.09 8.23
N ALA A 248 9.00 10.95 8.23
CA ALA A 248 9.01 12.15 9.04
C ALA A 248 9.01 11.83 10.55
N MET A 249 8.22 10.85 11.00
CA MET A 249 8.20 10.42 12.39
C MET A 249 9.54 9.87 12.88
N PHE A 250 10.24 9.09 12.06
CA PHE A 250 11.48 8.42 12.47
C PHE A 250 12.74 9.27 12.25
N LEU A 251 12.77 10.13 11.24
CA LEU A 251 13.96 10.94 10.93
C LEU A 251 13.95 12.32 11.58
N TYR A 252 12.78 12.88 11.89
CA TYR A 252 12.69 14.27 12.34
C TYR A 252 12.14 14.36 13.76
N ASN A 253 13.02 14.73 14.70
CA ASN A 253 12.66 15.00 16.09
C ASN A 253 12.31 16.49 16.26
N LEU A 254 11.07 16.87 15.94
CA LEU A 254 10.59 18.24 16.16
C LEU A 254 10.52 18.56 17.66
N LEU A 255 11.02 19.73 18.09
CA LEU A 255 10.90 20.19 19.48
C LEU A 255 9.50 20.71 19.81
N ASP A 256 8.77 21.16 18.79
CA ASP A 256 7.39 21.59 18.90
C ASP A 256 6.54 21.14 17.69
N TYR A 257 5.86 20.01 17.87
CA TYR A 257 4.90 19.49 16.89
C TYR A 257 3.67 20.39 16.71
N GLN A 258 3.34 21.25 17.68
CA GLN A 258 2.19 22.14 17.56
C GLN A 258 2.44 23.28 16.58
N ALA A 259 3.68 23.77 16.51
CA ALA A 259 4.09 24.85 15.62
C ALA A 259 3.99 24.49 14.12
N ILE A 260 3.80 23.21 13.77
CA ILE A 260 3.56 22.76 12.40
C ILE A 260 2.13 23.06 11.93
N TRP A 261 1.13 23.08 12.83
CA TRP A 261 -0.29 23.18 12.46
C TRP A 261 -0.66 24.40 11.62
N PRO A 262 -0.19 25.63 11.91
CA PRO A 262 -0.50 26.80 11.10
C PRO A 262 -0.12 26.65 9.62
N TYR A 263 0.97 25.94 9.35
CA TYR A 263 1.44 25.65 7.99
C TYR A 263 0.76 24.41 7.39
N ALA A 264 0.46 23.41 8.21
CA ALA A 264 -0.17 22.17 7.77
C ALA A 264 -1.64 22.34 7.39
N ILE A 265 -2.42 23.15 8.11
CA ILE A 265 -3.88 23.30 7.89
C ILE A 265 -4.20 23.71 6.43
N PRO A 266 -3.59 24.75 5.84
CA PRO A 266 -3.84 25.11 4.45
C PRO A 266 -3.53 23.97 3.47
N ILE A 267 -2.44 23.23 3.71
CA ILE A 267 -2.04 22.10 2.87
C ILE A 267 -3.04 20.94 3.01
N ILE A 268 -3.48 20.62 4.24
CA ILE A 268 -4.49 19.58 4.51
C ILE A 268 -5.80 19.92 3.80
N LEU A 269 -6.27 21.16 3.91
CA LEU A 269 -7.49 21.61 3.24
C LEU A 269 -7.36 21.57 1.72
N GLY A 270 -6.22 22.01 1.19
CA GLY A 270 -5.93 21.94 -0.25
C GLY A 270 -5.91 20.51 -0.77
N LEU A 271 -5.21 19.60 -0.09
CA LEU A 271 -5.17 18.17 -0.45
C LEU A 271 -6.53 17.50 -0.31
N GLY A 272 -7.30 17.85 0.73
CA GLY A 272 -8.67 17.37 0.92
C GLY A 272 -9.58 17.80 -0.21
N LEU A 273 -9.53 19.07 -0.60
CA LEU A 273 -10.30 19.61 -1.72
C LEU A 273 -9.88 18.95 -3.05
N LEU A 274 -8.58 18.82 -3.33
CA LEU A 274 -8.08 18.15 -4.54
C LEU A 274 -8.53 16.68 -4.60
N SER A 275 -8.42 15.96 -3.50
CA SER A 275 -8.85 14.57 -3.39
C SER A 275 -10.36 14.42 -3.56
N TYR A 276 -11.14 15.33 -2.98
CA TYR A 276 -12.59 15.40 -3.18
C TYR A 276 -12.94 15.66 -4.65
N ILE A 277 -12.32 16.65 -5.29
CA ILE A 277 -12.54 16.97 -6.71
C ILE A 277 -12.21 15.77 -7.60
N ALA A 278 -11.10 15.09 -7.33
CA ALA A 278 -10.70 13.88 -8.05
C ALA A 278 -11.75 12.77 -7.90
N ALA A 279 -12.22 12.53 -6.67
CA ALA A 279 -13.16 11.47 -6.35
C ALA A 279 -14.65 11.80 -6.62
N ARG A 280 -15.01 13.08 -6.85
CA ARG A 280 -16.41 13.55 -6.83
C ARG A 280 -17.37 12.76 -7.73
N LYS A 281 -16.89 12.30 -8.90
CA LYS A 281 -17.70 11.52 -9.83
C LYS A 281 -17.94 10.11 -9.30
N ASN A 282 -16.91 9.48 -8.74
CA ASN A 282 -17.04 8.16 -8.10
C ASN A 282 -17.96 8.22 -6.86
N LEU A 283 -17.85 9.27 -6.04
CA LEU A 283 -18.68 9.46 -4.85
C LEU A 283 -20.20 9.53 -5.13
N ARG A 284 -20.59 9.87 -6.37
CA ARG A 284 -22.01 9.90 -6.79
C ARG A 284 -22.53 8.54 -7.26
N LEU A 285 -21.63 7.61 -7.59
CA LEU A 285 -21.96 6.30 -8.17
C LEU A 285 -21.99 5.17 -7.13
N ILE A 286 -21.44 5.41 -5.95
CA ILE A 286 -21.33 4.42 -4.86
C ILE A 286 -22.42 4.60 -3.82
N THR A 287 -22.60 3.60 -2.97
CA THR A 287 -23.60 3.64 -1.89
C THR A 287 -23.26 4.70 -0.83
N ALA A 288 -24.25 5.10 -0.03
CA ALA A 288 -24.03 6.09 1.04
C ALA A 288 -22.96 5.65 2.05
N ALA A 289 -22.93 4.36 2.41
CA ALA A 289 -21.93 3.79 3.31
C ALA A 289 -20.52 3.88 2.70
N GLN A 290 -20.36 3.46 1.44
CA GLN A 290 -19.09 3.53 0.70
C GLN A 290 -18.63 4.98 0.52
N ARG A 291 -19.57 5.91 0.28
CA ARG A 291 -19.28 7.34 0.19
C ARG A 291 -18.72 7.89 1.50
N ASN A 292 -19.34 7.56 2.63
CA ASN A 292 -18.86 8.01 3.93
C ASN A 292 -17.47 7.44 4.24
N GLN A 293 -17.25 6.15 3.96
CA GLN A 293 -15.94 5.51 4.09
C GLN A 293 -14.88 6.21 3.24
N GLN A 294 -15.18 6.53 1.98
CA GLN A 294 -14.24 7.20 1.08
C GLN A 294 -13.97 8.65 1.47
N LEU A 295 -14.98 9.39 1.95
CA LEU A 295 -14.78 10.73 2.50
C LEU A 295 -13.91 10.71 3.76
N PHE A 296 -14.11 9.72 4.63
CA PHE A 296 -13.28 9.50 5.80
C PHE A 296 -11.82 9.17 5.42
N MET A 297 -11.62 8.33 4.41
CA MET A 297 -10.27 8.07 3.86
C MET A 297 -9.63 9.35 3.31
N ILE A 298 -10.36 10.14 2.52
CA ILE A 298 -9.87 11.43 2.00
C ILE A 298 -9.42 12.33 3.15
N LEU A 299 -10.20 12.41 4.23
CA LEU A 299 -9.85 13.20 5.42
C LEU A 299 -8.55 12.69 6.07
N ILE A 300 -8.45 11.40 6.38
CA ILE A 300 -7.26 10.81 7.03
C ILE A 300 -6.01 11.01 6.17
N PHE A 301 -6.08 10.70 4.87
CA PHE A 301 -4.92 10.84 4.00
C PHE A 301 -4.50 12.29 3.82
N SER A 302 -5.44 13.22 3.73
CA SER A 302 -5.12 14.64 3.63
C SER A 302 -4.47 15.15 4.92
N LEU A 303 -4.97 14.71 6.09
CA LEU A 303 -4.42 15.03 7.39
C LEU A 303 -2.95 14.54 7.52
N ALA A 304 -2.73 13.25 7.29
CA ALA A 304 -1.41 12.64 7.39
C ALA A 304 -0.44 13.22 6.35
N MET A 305 -0.86 13.26 5.09
CA MET A 305 -0.04 13.76 3.99
C MET A 305 0.32 15.24 4.20
N GLY A 306 -0.64 16.08 4.55
CA GLY A 306 -0.41 17.51 4.74
C GLY A 306 0.51 17.80 5.92
N TYR A 307 0.25 17.19 7.08
CA TYR A 307 1.06 17.38 8.28
C TYR A 307 2.51 16.93 8.07
N TYR A 308 2.72 15.70 7.61
CA TYR A 308 4.07 15.14 7.47
C TYR A 308 4.83 15.69 6.26
N THR A 309 4.14 16.19 5.24
CA THR A 309 4.78 16.97 4.16
C THR A 309 5.37 18.26 4.71
N VAL A 310 4.62 19.01 5.51
CA VAL A 310 5.12 20.26 6.12
C VAL A 310 6.26 19.99 7.08
N ALA A 311 6.15 18.97 7.95
CA ALA A 311 7.25 18.54 8.82
C ALA A 311 8.50 18.17 8.01
N THR A 312 8.33 17.41 6.92
CA THR A 312 9.43 17.03 6.03
C THR A 312 10.05 18.25 5.36
N ILE A 313 9.26 19.17 4.81
CA ILE A 313 9.76 20.40 4.18
C ILE A 313 10.55 21.24 5.18
N ASN A 314 10.03 21.38 6.41
CA ASN A 314 10.67 22.13 7.47
C ASN A 314 12.09 21.62 7.75
N CYS A 315 12.29 20.30 7.80
CA CYS A 315 13.58 19.70 8.16
C CYS A 315 14.50 19.46 6.94
N MET A 316 13.95 18.93 5.85
CA MET A 316 14.69 18.54 4.64
C MET A 316 15.38 19.73 3.96
N PHE A 317 14.72 20.88 3.93
CA PHE A 317 15.23 22.08 3.27
C PHE A 317 15.88 23.07 4.26
N ASP A 318 16.09 22.65 5.51
CA ASP A 318 16.69 23.48 6.54
C ASP A 318 18.20 23.67 6.31
N LYS A 319 18.58 24.91 6.00
CA LYS A 319 19.98 25.34 5.84
C LYS A 319 20.48 26.19 7.01
N THR A 320 19.72 26.28 8.09
CA THR A 320 20.10 27.08 9.26
C THR A 320 21.29 26.46 9.98
N LYS A 321 22.07 27.30 10.67
CA LYS A 321 23.26 26.84 11.41
C LYS A 321 22.85 25.92 12.56
N LEU A 322 23.60 24.82 12.71
CA LEU A 322 23.47 23.93 13.86
C LEU A 322 23.86 24.69 15.13
N THR A 323 22.99 24.65 16.13
CA THR A 323 23.23 25.22 17.45
C THR A 323 23.34 24.08 18.45
N GLU A 324 24.48 23.97 19.12
CA GLU A 324 24.68 23.00 20.19
C GLU A 324 23.97 23.48 21.46
N GLN A 325 23.17 22.59 22.06
CA GLN A 325 22.58 22.81 23.38
C GLN A 325 22.92 21.64 24.29
N ARG A 326 23.42 21.95 25.49
CA ARG A 326 23.65 20.96 26.53
C ARG A 326 22.36 20.74 27.31
N VAL A 327 21.91 19.51 27.40
CA VAL A 327 20.69 19.08 28.10
C VAL A 327 21.01 17.94 29.06
N ILE A 328 20.18 17.79 30.08
CA ILE A 328 20.33 16.71 31.07
C ILE A 328 19.30 15.63 30.75
N VAL A 329 19.73 14.36 30.81
CA VAL A 329 18.82 13.22 30.68
C VAL A 329 18.08 12.99 31.98
N VAL A 330 16.75 13.13 31.92
CA VAL A 330 15.84 12.88 33.06
C VAL A 330 15.59 11.38 33.22
N LYS A 331 15.35 10.69 32.10
CA LYS A 331 15.04 9.26 32.05
C LYS A 331 15.35 8.71 30.67
N THR A 332 15.64 7.43 30.60
CA THR A 332 15.72 6.66 29.35
C THR A 332 14.59 5.64 29.31
N GLU A 333 13.97 5.44 28.15
CA GLU A 333 12.89 4.48 27.92
C GLU A 333 13.23 3.62 26.69
N GLU A 334 13.14 2.30 26.86
CA GLU A 334 13.19 1.34 25.75
C GLU A 334 11.77 0.86 25.48
N THR A 335 11.36 0.98 24.22
CA THR A 335 10.14 0.34 23.72
C THR A 335 10.53 -0.73 22.72
N ASP A 336 9.57 -1.55 22.28
CA ASP A 336 9.78 -2.56 21.24
C ASP A 336 10.37 -1.98 19.93
N TYR A 337 10.26 -0.66 19.71
CA TYR A 337 10.59 -0.01 18.45
C TYR A 337 11.50 1.23 18.58
N SER A 338 11.83 1.68 19.80
CA SER A 338 12.61 2.92 20.01
C SER A 338 13.49 2.90 21.26
N TYR A 339 14.58 3.65 21.18
CA TYR A 339 15.51 3.92 22.27
C TYR A 339 15.46 5.42 22.57
N ASP A 340 14.64 5.79 23.54
CA ASP A 340 14.28 7.18 23.80
C ASP A 340 14.97 7.72 25.05
N ALA A 341 15.39 8.98 24.99
CA ALA A 341 15.78 9.77 26.14
C ALA A 341 14.77 10.89 26.37
N ILE A 342 14.28 11.00 27.60
CA ILE A 342 13.52 12.15 28.07
C ILE A 342 14.54 13.19 28.55
N ILE A 343 14.66 14.28 27.81
CA ILE A 343 15.59 15.37 28.09
C ILE A 343 14.84 16.58 28.62
N LYS A 344 15.47 17.34 29.51
CA LYS A 344 14.93 18.61 30.00
C LYS A 344 15.65 19.77 29.32
N LEU A 345 14.90 20.57 28.57
CA LEU A 345 15.40 21.83 28.02
C LEU A 345 15.54 22.90 29.11
N LYS A 346 16.25 23.99 28.81
CA LYS A 346 16.43 25.14 29.72
C LYS A 346 15.10 25.69 30.23
N ASP A 347 14.06 25.67 29.41
CA ASP A 347 12.72 26.15 29.75
C ASP A 347 11.87 25.12 30.52
N ALA A 348 12.52 24.12 31.13
CA ALA A 348 11.92 23.03 31.91
C ALA A 348 10.92 22.12 31.16
N LYS A 349 10.73 22.28 29.85
CA LYS A 349 9.97 21.36 29.00
C LYS A 349 10.73 20.05 28.83
N GLU A 350 10.06 18.94 29.17
CA GLU A 350 10.56 17.60 28.90
C GLU A 350 10.19 17.19 27.48
N ILE A 351 11.18 16.68 26.74
CA ILE A 351 11.00 16.24 25.36
C ILE A 351 11.55 14.82 25.23
N ARG A 352 10.82 13.97 24.53
CA ARG A 352 11.25 12.64 24.14
C ARG A 352 12.08 12.72 22.87
N LEU A 353 13.31 12.22 22.92
CA LEU A 353 14.26 12.20 21.82
C LEU A 353 14.70 10.76 21.54
N ASN A 354 14.54 10.30 20.30
CA ASN A 354 15.11 9.01 19.90
C ASN A 354 16.63 9.16 19.71
N ILE A 355 17.41 8.50 20.58
CA ILE A 355 18.88 8.62 20.63
C ILE A 355 19.62 7.42 20.05
N GLY A 356 18.89 6.38 19.64
CA GLY A 356 19.46 5.13 19.14
C GLY A 356 20.09 4.26 20.25
N GLN A 357 20.28 2.98 19.92
CA GLN A 357 20.64 1.95 20.90
C GLN A 357 22.01 2.16 21.56
N ASN A 358 23.01 2.58 20.78
CA ASN A 358 24.38 2.75 21.28
C ASN A 358 24.45 3.87 22.32
N LEU A 359 23.84 5.01 22.01
CA LEU A 359 23.79 6.14 22.93
C LEU A 359 22.97 5.75 24.16
N TYR A 360 21.78 5.16 23.97
CA TYR A 360 20.92 4.69 25.06
C TYR A 360 21.65 3.79 26.07
N ARG A 361 22.37 2.76 25.61
CA ARG A 361 23.12 1.84 26.48
C ARG A 361 24.23 2.52 27.27
N SER A 362 24.77 3.63 26.75
CA SER A 362 25.83 4.39 27.40
C SER A 362 25.30 5.45 28.37
N MET A 363 24.04 5.86 28.26
CA MET A 363 23.47 6.99 29.00
C MET A 363 22.86 6.54 30.33
N LYS A 364 23.08 7.33 31.37
CA LYS A 364 22.42 7.21 32.67
C LYS A 364 21.60 8.46 32.97
N ARG A 365 20.62 8.33 33.87
CA ARG A 365 19.89 9.48 34.42
C ARG A 365 20.89 10.45 35.06
N GLY A 366 20.78 11.73 34.71
CA GLY A 366 21.70 12.78 35.15
C GLY A 366 22.89 13.03 34.22
N ASP A 367 23.13 12.15 33.23
CA ASP A 367 24.17 12.39 32.23
C ASP A 367 23.83 13.62 31.38
N SER A 368 24.87 14.33 30.93
CA SER A 368 24.75 15.46 30.01
C SER A 368 24.85 15.00 28.55
N LEU A 369 23.94 15.51 27.73
CA LEU A 369 23.83 15.24 26.31
C LEU A 369 23.99 16.55 25.54
N SER A 370 24.82 16.58 24.51
CA SER A 370 24.87 17.68 23.54
C SER A 370 23.89 17.35 22.41
N ILE A 371 22.82 18.13 22.30
CA ILE A 371 21.90 18.05 21.16
C ILE A 371 22.23 19.14 20.16
N TYR A 372 22.18 18.81 18.87
CA TYR A 372 22.38 19.76 17.79
C TYR A 372 21.04 20.11 17.17
N VAL A 373 20.61 21.34 17.43
CA VAL A 373 19.31 21.85 17.02
C VAL A 373 19.47 22.71 15.78
N GLN A 374 18.57 22.53 14.82
CA GLN A 374 18.38 23.50 13.73
C GLN A 374 17.00 24.16 13.87
N GLN A 375 16.84 25.34 13.28
CA GLN A 375 15.62 26.15 13.45
C GLN A 375 14.47 25.69 12.56
N GLY A 376 14.72 24.89 11.53
CA GLY A 376 13.73 24.53 10.51
C GLY A 376 13.53 25.64 9.48
N LEU A 377 13.18 25.26 8.25
CA LEU A 377 12.84 26.20 7.19
C LEU A 377 11.64 27.10 7.57
N LEU A 378 10.69 26.55 8.33
CA LEU A 378 9.47 27.24 8.78
C LEU A 378 9.62 27.84 10.19
N GLY A 379 10.85 27.85 10.72
CA GLY A 379 11.11 28.27 12.10
C GLY A 379 10.61 27.28 13.15
N VAL A 380 10.34 26.03 12.78
CA VAL A 380 10.02 24.96 13.75
C VAL A 380 11.29 24.17 14.08
N PRO A 381 11.86 24.33 15.27
CA PRO A 381 13.15 23.75 15.57
C PRO A 381 13.09 22.23 15.74
N TRP A 382 14.16 21.55 15.36
CA TRP A 382 14.27 20.09 15.40
C TRP A 382 15.69 19.64 15.75
N VAL A 383 15.79 18.45 16.35
CA VAL A 383 17.07 17.84 16.72
C VAL A 383 17.58 17.00 15.56
N ARG A 384 18.75 17.38 15.03
CA ARG A 384 19.43 16.66 13.94
C ARG A 384 20.24 15.47 14.43
N SER A 385 20.96 15.66 15.53
CA SER A 385 21.81 14.65 16.15
C SER A 385 21.97 14.92 17.64
N ALA A 386 22.42 13.90 18.36
CA ALA A 386 22.73 14.01 19.78
C ALA A 386 23.96 13.17 20.12
N ASP A 387 24.87 13.74 20.91
CA ASP A 387 26.12 13.12 21.32
C ASP A 387 26.25 13.15 22.85
N LYS A 388 26.76 12.07 23.44
CA LYS A 388 27.09 12.05 24.88
C LYS A 388 28.29 12.96 25.13
N ILE A 389 28.17 13.83 26.13
CA ILE A 389 29.33 14.58 26.63
C ILE A 389 30.11 13.65 27.55
N ILE A 390 31.27 13.20 27.10
CA ILE A 390 32.23 12.50 27.97
C ILE A 390 33.00 13.59 28.72
N GLY A 391 32.96 13.54 30.06
CA GLY A 391 33.44 14.60 30.94
C GLY A 391 34.84 15.13 30.59
N GLN A 392 34.96 16.46 30.67
CA GLN A 392 36.22 17.17 30.90
C GLN A 392 36.67 16.98 32.35
#